data_AF-A0A9X6YHH6-F1
#
_entry.id   AF-A0A9X6YHH6-F1
#
_cell.length_a   1.000
_cell.length_b   1.000
_cell.length_c   1.000
_cell.angle_alpha   90.00
_cell.angle_beta   90.00
_cell.angle_gamma   90.00
#
_symmetry.space_group_name_H-M   'P 1'
#
loop_
_entity.id
_entity.type
_entity.pdbx_description
1 polymer ?
#
loop_
_entity_poly.entity_id
_entity_poly.type
_entity_poly.pdbx_seq_one_letter_code
_entity_poly.pdbx_strand_id
1 'polypeptide(L)'
;PTGSTGSIVTTNSMFANNTSGGPVSVILGGTNIPLSNNQSLGNFTVNASNDVFTIPVTGRYHLTYQVNTTTALLAGTRLLLNASTPIPGSIFSPALSTSNYSNNLITNLNAGNTISLQLFGILSVVNLVGGGSTGASLTIIRID
;
A
#
# COMPACT_ATOMS: atom_id res chain seq x y z
N PRO A 1 22.43 37.78 -11.61
CA PRO A 1 22.10 36.96 -10.41
C PRO A 1 21.19 35.79 -10.80
N THR A 2 21.66 34.56 -10.63
CA THR A 2 20.82 33.36 -10.65
C THR A 2 20.02 33.28 -9.34
N GLY A 3 18.71 33.04 -9.44
CA GLY A 3 17.83 32.89 -8.28
C GLY A 3 18.11 31.60 -7.50
N SER A 4 17.69 31.54 -6.23
CA SER A 4 17.82 30.34 -5.40
C SER A 4 17.17 29.14 -6.09
N THR A 5 17.90 28.02 -6.18
CA THR A 5 17.32 26.73 -6.58
C THR A 5 16.15 26.41 -5.64
N GLY A 6 14.95 26.27 -6.19
CA GLY A 6 13.78 25.85 -5.41
C GLY A 6 14.03 24.48 -4.77
N SER A 7 13.56 24.29 -3.54
CA SER A 7 13.67 23.00 -2.86
C SER A 7 12.93 21.94 -3.67
N ILE A 8 13.61 20.87 -4.07
CA ILE A 8 12.99 19.77 -4.81
C ILE A 8 12.30 18.87 -3.79
N VAL A 9 10.99 18.96 -3.74
CA VAL A 9 10.15 18.32 -2.71
C VAL A 9 9.80 16.86 -3.03
N THR A 10 9.83 16.47 -4.30
CA THR A 10 9.45 15.12 -4.76
C THR A 10 10.53 14.04 -4.60
N THR A 11 11.62 14.31 -3.89
CA THR A 11 12.73 13.35 -3.71
C THR A 11 12.31 12.06 -2.98
N ASN A 12 11.20 12.06 -2.25
CA ASN A 12 10.72 10.90 -1.52
C ASN A 12 9.44 10.33 -2.13
N SER A 13 9.59 9.42 -3.08
CA SER A 13 8.50 8.58 -3.58
C SER A 13 8.89 7.11 -3.57
N MET A 14 7.88 6.24 -3.49
CA MET A 14 8.03 4.81 -3.67
C MET A 14 6.85 4.20 -4.42
N PHE A 15 7.14 3.12 -5.11
CA PHE A 15 6.18 2.23 -5.74
C PHE A 15 6.58 0.79 -5.45
N ALA A 16 5.61 -0.05 -5.11
CA ALA A 16 5.80 -1.48 -4.97
C ALA A 16 4.56 -2.21 -5.45
N ASN A 17 4.73 -3.37 -6.08
CA ASN A 17 3.61 -4.18 -6.56
C ASN A 17 3.84 -5.69 -6.38
N ASN A 18 2.75 -6.43 -6.54
CA ASN A 18 2.72 -7.86 -6.70
C ASN A 18 2.10 -8.18 -8.06
N THR A 19 2.91 -8.70 -8.98
CA THR A 19 2.52 -9.14 -10.33
C THR A 19 2.62 -10.65 -10.51
N SER A 20 3.23 -11.34 -9.54
CA SER A 20 3.24 -12.80 -9.46
C SER A 20 1.85 -13.34 -9.10
N GLY A 21 1.05 -12.56 -8.37
CA GLY A 21 -0.22 -12.98 -7.80
C GLY A 21 -0.02 -13.94 -6.63
N GLY A 22 -0.95 -14.88 -6.50
CA GLY A 22 -0.87 -15.97 -5.52
C GLY A 22 -1.76 -15.77 -4.29
N PRO A 23 -1.78 -16.77 -3.39
CA PRO A 23 -2.70 -16.80 -2.27
C PRO A 23 -2.22 -15.92 -1.11
N VAL A 24 -3.14 -15.12 -0.57
CA VAL A 24 -3.02 -14.42 0.71
C VAL A 24 -4.00 -15.07 1.69
N SER A 25 -3.48 -15.68 2.75
CA SER A 25 -4.32 -16.30 3.79
C SER A 25 -4.84 -15.23 4.74
N VAL A 26 -6.08 -14.78 4.54
CA VAL A 26 -6.67 -13.67 5.30
C VAL A 26 -7.27 -14.18 6.60
N ILE A 27 -6.84 -13.60 7.72
CA ILE A 27 -7.46 -13.78 9.03
C ILE A 27 -8.42 -12.63 9.34
N LEU A 28 -9.28 -12.79 10.35
CA LEU A 28 -10.29 -11.78 10.70
C LEU A 28 -9.68 -10.40 11.00
N GLY A 29 -8.54 -10.37 11.71
CA GLY A 29 -7.77 -9.15 11.99
C GLY A 29 -7.02 -8.56 10.79
N GLY A 30 -7.02 -9.29 9.67
CA GLY A 30 -6.37 -8.97 8.42
C GLY A 30 -4.99 -9.56 8.24
N THR A 31 -4.55 -9.63 6.98
CA THR A 31 -3.25 -10.15 6.56
C THR A 31 -2.60 -9.18 5.58
N ASN A 32 -1.33 -8.87 5.81
CA ASN A 32 -0.57 -7.98 4.93
C ASN A 32 -0.35 -8.61 3.55
N ILE A 33 -0.30 -7.77 2.53
CA ILE A 33 -0.05 -8.19 1.16
C ILE A 33 1.43 -7.94 0.81
N PRO A 34 2.22 -8.97 0.51
CA PRO A 34 3.58 -8.80 0.01
C PRO A 34 3.60 -8.15 -1.37
N LEU A 35 4.41 -7.10 -1.53
CA LEU A 35 4.59 -6.33 -2.77
C LEU A 35 6.05 -6.44 -3.25
N SER A 36 6.46 -7.65 -3.63
CA SER A 36 7.87 -8.02 -3.84
C SER A 36 8.39 -7.92 -5.27
N ASN A 37 7.56 -7.59 -6.27
CA ASN A 37 7.95 -7.76 -7.67
C ASN A 37 8.67 -6.55 -8.29
N ASN A 38 7.98 -5.43 -8.51
CA ASN A 38 8.54 -4.23 -9.12
C ASN A 38 8.64 -3.10 -8.09
N GLN A 39 9.66 -3.16 -7.23
CA GLN A 39 9.90 -2.14 -6.22
C GLN A 39 10.80 -1.01 -6.76
N SER A 40 10.33 0.22 -6.61
CA SER A 40 11.11 1.45 -6.76
C SER A 40 10.97 2.22 -5.45
N LEU A 41 11.94 2.08 -4.54
CA LEU A 41 11.77 2.53 -3.15
C LEU A 41 12.28 3.94 -2.89
N GLY A 42 13.09 4.53 -3.78
CA GLY A 42 13.79 5.78 -3.47
C GLY A 42 14.57 5.66 -2.15
N ASN A 43 14.23 6.49 -1.17
CA ASN A 43 14.82 6.46 0.18
C ASN A 43 14.01 5.64 1.21
N PHE A 44 12.89 5.04 0.81
CA PHE A 44 12.10 4.19 1.69
C PHE A 44 12.82 2.86 1.93
N THR A 45 12.56 2.24 3.07
CA THR A 45 13.02 0.88 3.35
C THR A 45 11.83 -0.06 3.43
N VAL A 46 12.05 -1.34 3.12
CA VAL A 46 11.05 -2.39 3.22
C VAL A 46 11.59 -3.53 4.09
N ASN A 47 10.71 -4.22 4.81
CA ASN A 47 11.09 -5.41 5.57
C ASN A 47 11.37 -6.62 4.66
N ALA A 48 11.93 -7.70 5.25
CA ALA A 48 12.27 -8.92 4.50
C ALA A 48 11.04 -9.61 3.86
N SER A 49 9.84 -9.42 4.42
CA SER A 49 8.59 -9.96 3.88
C SER A 49 7.98 -9.12 2.75
N ASN A 50 8.59 -7.97 2.41
CA ASN A 50 8.14 -7.07 1.35
C ASN A 50 6.72 -6.50 1.54
N ASP A 51 6.26 -6.38 2.77
CA ASP A 51 4.87 -6.00 3.09
C ASP A 51 4.77 -4.80 4.05
N VAL A 52 5.89 -4.36 4.65
CA VAL A 52 5.96 -3.20 5.55
C VAL A 52 7.01 -2.21 5.02
N PHE A 53 6.58 -0.99 4.73
CA PHE A 53 7.39 0.09 4.15
C PHE A 53 7.61 1.22 5.16
N THR A 54 8.85 1.68 5.31
CA THR A 54 9.22 2.71 6.28
C THR A 54 9.37 4.07 5.63
N ILE A 55 8.74 5.08 6.22
CA ILE A 55 8.79 6.48 5.79
C ILE A 55 10.16 7.09 6.15
N PRO A 56 10.91 7.64 5.18
CA PRO A 56 12.26 8.15 5.44
C PRO A 56 12.27 9.54 6.08
N VAL A 57 11.30 10.40 5.77
CA VAL A 57 11.30 11.80 6.18
C VAL A 57 9.89 12.22 6.62
N THR A 58 9.79 13.06 7.65
CA THR A 58 8.50 13.64 8.06
C THR A 58 7.96 14.58 6.99
N GLY A 59 6.67 14.47 6.69
CA GLY A 59 6.00 15.33 5.71
C GLY A 59 4.56 14.91 5.45
N ARG A 60 3.99 15.48 4.38
CA ARG A 60 2.67 15.18 3.86
C ARG A 60 2.81 14.26 2.66
N TYR A 61 2.09 13.15 2.71
CA TYR A 61 2.19 12.09 1.73
C TYR A 61 0.86 11.83 1.04
N HIS A 62 0.94 11.65 -0.27
CA HIS A 62 -0.12 11.08 -1.11
C HIS A 62 0.07 9.56 -1.16
N LEU A 63 -0.97 8.82 -0.77
CA LEU A 63 -0.97 7.36 -0.72
C LEU A 63 -2.07 6.85 -1.63
N THR A 64 -1.72 5.94 -2.53
CA THR A 64 -2.69 5.21 -3.35
C THR A 64 -2.35 3.73 -3.36
N TYR A 65 -3.37 2.89 -3.36
CA TYR A 65 -3.21 1.46 -3.48
C TYR A 65 -4.27 0.87 -4.40
N GLN A 66 -3.95 -0.29 -4.95
CA GLN A 66 -4.89 -1.14 -5.67
C GLN A 66 -4.69 -2.60 -5.27
N VAL A 67 -5.78 -3.36 -5.17
CA VAL A 67 -5.77 -4.81 -5.02
C VAL A 67 -6.76 -5.40 -6.02
N ASN A 68 -6.30 -6.36 -6.80
CA ASN A 68 -7.07 -7.13 -7.76
C ASN A 68 -7.01 -8.60 -7.37
N THR A 69 -8.18 -9.20 -7.20
CA THR A 69 -8.34 -10.61 -6.83
C THR A 69 -8.95 -11.40 -7.99
N THR A 70 -8.71 -12.71 -8.04
CA THR A 70 -9.22 -13.55 -9.14
C THR A 70 -10.73 -13.80 -9.06
N THR A 71 -11.33 -13.59 -7.89
CA THR A 71 -12.75 -13.82 -7.61
C THR A 71 -13.32 -12.65 -6.82
N ALA A 72 -14.59 -12.31 -7.04
CA ALA A 72 -15.24 -11.27 -6.26
C ALA A 72 -15.46 -11.72 -4.80
N LEU A 73 -15.09 -10.88 -3.83
CA LEU A 73 -15.13 -11.19 -2.41
C LEU A 73 -15.68 -10.01 -1.60
N LEU A 74 -16.22 -10.30 -0.42
CA LEU A 74 -16.60 -9.31 0.60
C LEU A 74 -15.41 -8.91 1.50
N ALA A 75 -14.18 -9.16 1.05
CA ALA A 75 -12.98 -8.75 1.77
C ALA A 75 -12.87 -7.22 1.82
N GLY A 76 -12.45 -6.68 2.95
CA GLY A 76 -12.04 -5.28 3.05
C GLY A 76 -10.56 -5.11 2.73
N THR A 77 -10.17 -3.91 2.29
CA THR A 77 -8.77 -3.49 2.16
C THR A 77 -8.50 -2.24 2.97
N ARG A 78 -7.29 -2.08 3.50
CA ARG A 78 -6.88 -0.87 4.23
C ARG A 78 -5.36 -0.70 4.22
N LEU A 79 -4.91 0.52 4.50
CA LEU A 79 -3.53 0.78 4.90
C LEU A 79 -3.43 0.85 6.43
N LEU A 80 -2.42 0.21 6.99
CA LEU A 80 -2.08 0.25 8.41
C LEU A 80 -0.84 1.09 8.64
N LEU A 81 -0.95 2.05 9.57
CA LEU A 81 0.16 2.81 10.14
C LEU A 81 0.71 2.06 11.36
N ASN A 82 2.03 1.85 11.39
CA ASN A 82 2.75 1.23 12.50
C ASN A 82 2.16 -0.12 12.92
N ALA A 83 1.72 -0.91 11.94
CA ALA A 83 1.10 -2.25 12.07
C ALA A 83 -0.23 -2.34 12.83
N SER A 84 -0.68 -1.31 13.54
CA SER A 84 -1.89 -1.38 14.38
C SER A 84 -3.00 -0.43 13.98
N THR A 85 -2.66 0.73 13.41
CA THR A 85 -3.61 1.84 13.27
C THR A 85 -4.10 1.98 11.83
N PRO A 86 -5.37 1.67 11.53
CA PRO A 86 -5.92 1.91 10.20
C PRO A 86 -5.86 3.38 9.83
N ILE A 87 -5.36 3.69 8.64
CA ILE A 87 -5.28 5.08 8.17
C ILE A 87 -6.67 5.49 7.68
N PRO A 88 -7.30 6.53 8.26
CA PRO A 88 -8.59 7.03 7.79
C PRO A 88 -8.54 7.41 6.31
N GLY A 89 -9.61 7.12 5.57
CA GLY A 89 -9.65 7.35 4.12
C GLY A 89 -8.91 6.30 3.28
N SER A 90 -8.20 5.34 3.89
CA SER A 90 -7.66 4.17 3.18
C SER A 90 -8.54 2.92 3.27
N ILE A 91 -9.52 2.90 4.18
CA ILE A 91 -10.33 1.71 4.43
C ILE A 91 -11.40 1.61 3.34
N PHE A 92 -11.46 0.45 2.68
CA PHE A 92 -12.52 0.11 1.74
C PHE A 92 -13.13 -1.23 2.15
N SER A 93 -14.37 -1.20 2.60
CA SER A 93 -15.17 -2.38 2.96
C SER A 93 -16.35 -2.47 2.01
N PRO A 94 -16.37 -3.42 1.06
CA PRO A 94 -17.43 -3.50 0.08
C PRO A 94 -18.75 -4.00 0.69
N ALA A 95 -19.87 -3.43 0.26
CA ALA A 95 -21.21 -3.94 0.60
C ALA A 95 -21.64 -5.12 -0.29
N LEU A 96 -21.06 -5.21 -1.49
CA LEU A 96 -21.28 -6.28 -2.47
C LEU A 96 -19.93 -6.85 -2.90
N SER A 97 -19.87 -8.15 -3.18
CA SER A 97 -18.61 -8.81 -3.55
C SER A 97 -17.96 -8.11 -4.75
N THR A 98 -16.70 -7.73 -4.61
CA THR A 98 -15.91 -7.09 -5.68
C THR A 98 -14.56 -7.79 -5.82
N SER A 99 -13.96 -7.70 -7.01
CA SER A 99 -12.61 -8.21 -7.25
C SER A 99 -11.55 -7.10 -7.36
N ASN A 100 -11.98 -5.84 -7.42
CA ASN A 100 -11.11 -4.67 -7.50
C ASN A 100 -11.34 -3.77 -6.29
N TYR A 101 -10.24 -3.40 -5.66
CA TYR A 101 -10.18 -2.54 -4.49
C TYR A 101 -9.17 -1.44 -4.78
N SER A 102 -9.54 -0.19 -4.55
CA SER A 102 -8.60 0.93 -4.66
C SER A 102 -9.01 2.05 -3.73
N ASN A 103 -8.03 2.82 -3.28
CA ASN A 103 -8.28 4.03 -2.53
C ASN A 103 -7.12 5.02 -2.69
N ASN A 104 -7.41 6.29 -2.41
CA ASN A 104 -6.49 7.39 -2.59
C ASN A 104 -6.70 8.44 -1.51
N LEU A 105 -5.63 8.78 -0.78
CA LEU A 105 -5.71 9.73 0.32
C LEU A 105 -4.43 10.57 0.45
N ILE A 106 -4.52 11.61 1.28
CA ILE A 106 -3.38 12.40 1.71
C ILE A 106 -3.36 12.38 3.24
N THR A 107 -2.19 12.14 3.83
CA THR A 107 -2.01 12.16 5.28
C THR A 107 -0.61 12.63 5.67
N ASN A 108 -0.46 13.09 6.90
CA ASN A 108 0.85 13.44 7.47
C ASN A 108 1.50 12.19 8.07
N LEU A 109 2.77 11.96 7.72
CA LEU A 109 3.57 10.84 8.24
C LEU A 109 4.88 11.37 8.78
N ASN A 110 5.38 10.74 9.84
CA ASN A 110 6.67 11.03 10.44
C ASN A 110 7.74 10.06 9.93
N ALA A 111 8.99 10.51 9.92
CA ALA A 111 10.13 9.61 9.69
C ALA A 111 10.08 8.41 10.66
N GLY A 112 10.31 7.21 10.13
CA GLY A 112 10.22 5.96 10.89
C GLY A 112 8.80 5.38 11.00
N ASN A 113 7.75 6.08 10.57
CA ASN A 113 6.44 5.45 10.44
C ASN A 113 6.47 4.32 9.43
N THR A 114 5.68 3.28 9.66
CA THR A 114 5.56 2.16 8.72
C THR A 114 4.16 2.07 8.13
N ILE A 115 4.09 1.70 6.86
CA ILE A 115 2.85 1.54 6.08
C ILE A 115 2.80 0.12 5.53
N SER A 116 1.66 -0.54 5.70
CA SER A 116 1.39 -1.86 5.14
C SER A 116 0.00 -1.89 4.50
N LEU A 117 -0.11 -2.59 3.38
CA LEU A 117 -1.38 -2.84 2.68
C LEU A 117 -1.96 -4.17 3.15
N GLN A 118 -3.23 -4.17 3.56
CA GLN A 118 -3.83 -5.32 4.22
C GLN A 118 -5.20 -5.67 3.61
N LEU A 119 -5.47 -6.98 3.46
CA LEU A 119 -6.81 -7.54 3.30
C LEU A 119 -7.38 -7.90 4.69
N PHE A 120 -8.66 -7.66 4.95
CA PHE A 120 -9.28 -7.96 6.25
C PHE A 120 -10.77 -8.29 6.15
N GLY A 121 -11.40 -8.66 7.27
CA GLY A 121 -12.85 -8.79 7.38
C GLY A 121 -13.44 -10.11 6.86
N ILE A 122 -12.60 -11.02 6.36
CA ILE A 122 -12.98 -12.37 5.96
C ILE A 122 -11.99 -13.39 6.52
N LEU A 123 -12.41 -14.66 6.58
CA LEU A 123 -11.54 -15.79 6.94
C LEU A 123 -11.46 -16.74 5.74
N SER A 124 -10.57 -16.44 4.80
CA SER A 124 -10.43 -17.22 3.57
C SER A 124 -9.06 -16.99 2.92
N VAL A 125 -8.73 -17.85 1.96
CA VAL A 125 -7.60 -17.64 1.05
C VAL A 125 -8.05 -16.76 -0.11
N VAL A 126 -7.41 -15.60 -0.25
CA VAL A 126 -7.66 -14.65 -1.33
C VAL A 126 -6.57 -14.79 -2.37
N ASN A 127 -6.93 -15.15 -3.60
CA ASN A 127 -5.98 -15.23 -4.70
C ASN A 127 -5.88 -13.87 -5.40
N LEU A 128 -4.69 -13.30 -5.43
CA LEU A 128 -4.39 -12.09 -6.20
C LEU A 128 -4.25 -12.43 -7.67
N VAL A 129 -4.68 -11.51 -8.55
CA VAL A 129 -4.42 -11.62 -9.98
C VAL A 129 -2.90 -11.63 -10.21
N GLY A 130 -2.42 -12.48 -11.10
CA GLY A 130 -1.00 -12.64 -11.41
C GLY A 130 -0.73 -12.71 -12.91
N GLY A 131 0.41 -13.31 -13.28
CA GLY A 131 0.79 -13.50 -14.68
C GLY A 131 1.22 -12.22 -15.38
N GLY A 132 1.86 -11.28 -14.65
CA GLY A 132 2.31 -9.99 -15.18
C GLY A 132 1.29 -8.86 -15.05
N SER A 133 0.05 -9.17 -14.63
CA SER A 133 -0.95 -8.17 -14.23
C SER A 133 -0.72 -7.70 -12.79
N THR A 134 -1.12 -6.49 -12.45
CA THR A 134 -1.03 -5.96 -11.08
C THR A 134 -2.04 -6.67 -10.17
N GLY A 135 -1.60 -7.59 -9.33
CA GLY A 135 -2.41 -8.20 -8.27
C GLY A 135 -2.59 -7.29 -7.07
N ALA A 136 -1.53 -6.59 -6.66
CA ALA A 136 -1.63 -5.51 -5.68
C ALA A 136 -0.55 -4.45 -5.94
N SER A 137 -0.80 -3.20 -5.60
CA SER A 137 0.18 -2.13 -5.67
C SER A 137 -0.02 -1.10 -4.58
N LEU A 138 1.09 -0.44 -4.22
CA LEU A 138 1.14 0.68 -3.30
C LEU A 138 2.08 1.73 -3.87
N THR A 139 1.60 2.97 -3.90
CA THR A 139 2.40 4.15 -4.24
C THR A 139 2.32 5.13 -3.08
N ILE A 140 3.47 5.65 -2.66
CA ILE A 140 3.56 6.69 -1.64
C ILE A 140 4.45 7.80 -2.17
N ILE A 141 3.94 9.03 -2.20
CA ILE A 141 4.65 10.20 -2.76
C ILE A 141 4.59 11.31 -1.72
N ARG A 142 5.75 11.85 -1.34
CA ARG A 142 5.81 13.09 -0.56
C ARG A 142 5.46 14.28 -1.43
N ILE A 143 4.62 15.18 -0.92
CA ILE A 143 4.04 16.29 -1.68
C ILE A 143 4.29 17.67 -1.05
N ASP A 144 5.25 17.78 -0.11
CA ASP A 144 5.58 19.00 0.63
C ASP A 144 7.07 19.20 0.96
#